data_AF-A0A9J5WBB5-F1
#
_entry.id   AF-A0A9J5WBB5-F1
#
_cell.length_a   1.000
_cell.length_b   1.000
_cell.length_c   1.000
_cell.angle_alpha   90.00
_cell.angle_beta   90.00
_cell.angle_gamma   90.00
#
_symmetry.space_group_name_H-M   'P 1'
#
loop_
_entity.id
_entity.type
_entity.pdbx_description
1 polymer ?
#
loop_
_entity_poly.entity_id
_entity_poly.type
_entity_poly.pdbx_seq_one_letter_code
_entity_poly.pdbx_strand_id
1 'polypeptide(L)'
;MRSIQEEVPWCMLFTNDIVLIDETWDRVNARLEVWRQALESKGFRLSRTKTEYLRCKFSDVLDEADVEVRLATQIIPKRESFKYLGSVIQGSGDIDDDVTHHIGVAWMKWRLAWVLCDKKIPPRLKGKFYSGS
;
A
#
# COMPACT_ATOMS: atom_id res chain seq x y z
N MET A 1 13.26 -2.32 18.26
CA MET A 1 12.21 -2.37 17.20
C MET A 1 11.46 -3.68 17.31
N ARG A 2 12.14 -4.79 17.62
CA ARG A 2 11.55 -6.09 17.96
C ARG A 2 10.55 -6.12 19.14
N SER A 3 10.48 -5.08 19.97
CA SER A 3 9.59 -5.04 21.15
C SER A 3 8.16 -4.57 20.85
N ILE A 4 7.90 -4.06 19.65
CA ILE A 4 6.58 -3.51 19.23
C ILE A 4 6.02 -4.18 17.98
N GLN A 5 6.79 -5.07 17.37
CA GLN A 5 6.41 -5.75 16.13
C GLN A 5 5.73 -7.08 16.49
N GLU A 6 4.45 -7.18 16.15
CA GLU A 6 3.67 -8.41 16.24
C GLU A 6 3.93 -9.33 15.04
N GLU A 7 3.43 -10.56 15.09
CA GLU A 7 3.50 -11.50 13.98
C GLU A 7 2.68 -11.03 12.76
N VAL A 8 3.07 -11.52 11.59
CA VAL A 8 2.33 -11.31 10.34
C VAL A 8 0.95 -11.97 10.48
N PRO A 9 -0.16 -11.31 10.04
CA PRO A 9 -0.22 -10.07 9.27
C PRO A 9 -0.38 -8.78 10.09
N TRP A 10 -0.43 -8.87 11.42
CA TRP A 10 -0.84 -7.77 12.31
C TRP A 10 0.12 -6.57 12.30
N CYS A 11 1.41 -6.81 12.05
CA CYS A 11 2.40 -5.76 11.89
C CYS A 11 3.41 -6.12 10.80
N MET A 12 3.51 -5.29 9.76
CA MET A 12 4.51 -5.45 8.70
C MET A 12 5.38 -4.20 8.61
N LEU A 13 6.69 -4.40 8.53
CA LEU A 13 7.68 -3.33 8.37
C LEU A 13 8.54 -3.67 7.15
N PHE A 14 8.56 -2.76 6.18
CA PHE A 14 9.43 -2.86 5.01
C PHE A 14 10.03 -1.50 4.71
N THR A 15 11.37 -1.42 4.68
CA THR A 15 12.16 -0.19 4.49
C THR A 15 11.71 0.96 5.41
N ASN A 16 10.85 1.84 4.89
CA ASN A 16 10.34 3.06 5.49
C ASN A 16 8.81 3.02 5.73
N ASP A 17 8.16 1.92 5.38
CA ASP A 17 6.71 1.75 5.44
C ASP A 17 6.34 0.75 6.54
N ILE A 18 5.31 1.11 7.30
CA ILE A 18 4.75 0.31 8.40
C ILE A 18 3.27 0.10 8.11
N VAL A 19 2.83 -1.14 8.17
CA VAL A 19 1.42 -1.52 8.08
C VAL A 19 0.99 -2.08 9.43
N LEU A 20 -0.07 -1.50 10.00
CA LEU A 20 -0.71 -1.94 11.22
C LEU A 20 -2.11 -2.42 10.87
N ILE A 21 -2.44 -3.64 11.29
CA ILE A 21 -3.75 -4.24 11.06
C ILE A 21 -4.33 -4.60 12.42
N ASP A 22 -5.60 -4.29 12.63
CA ASP A 22 -6.35 -4.75 13.80
C ASP A 22 -7.85 -4.83 13.46
N GLU A 23 -8.59 -5.52 14.30
CA GLU A 23 -10.02 -5.79 14.09
C GLU A 23 -10.90 -4.63 14.56
N THR A 24 -10.40 -3.78 15.48
CA THR A 24 -11.17 -2.67 16.06
C THR A 24 -10.44 -1.34 15.95
N TRP A 25 -11.22 -0.25 15.80
CA TRP A 25 -10.71 1.11 15.69
C TRP A 25 -9.88 1.55 16.90
N ASP A 26 -10.31 1.18 18.11
CA ASP A 26 -9.62 1.50 19.34
C ASP A 26 -8.22 0.88 19.39
N ARG A 27 -8.10 -0.38 18.94
CA ARG A 27 -6.81 -1.07 18.87
C ARG A 27 -5.91 -0.46 17.80
N VAL A 28 -6.46 -0.12 16.63
CA VAL A 28 -5.70 0.60 15.59
C VAL A 28 -5.14 1.93 16.11
N ASN A 29 -5.98 2.76 16.75
CA ASN A 29 -5.56 4.04 17.31
C ASN A 29 -4.52 3.87 18.43
N ALA A 30 -4.72 2.92 19.35
CA ALA A 30 -3.77 2.63 20.42
C ALA A 30 -2.40 2.18 19.87
N ARG A 31 -2.40 1.28 18.89
CA ARG A 31 -1.17 0.78 18.24
C ARG A 31 -0.46 1.89 17.48
N LEU A 32 -1.18 2.70 16.73
CA LEU A 32 -0.61 3.82 16.00
C LEU A 32 0.14 4.78 16.93
N GLU A 33 -0.43 5.05 18.11
CA GLU A 33 0.17 5.92 19.11
C GLU A 33 1.43 5.29 19.75
N VAL A 34 1.39 3.98 20.06
CA VAL A 34 2.59 3.25 20.52
C VAL A 34 3.70 3.32 19.48
N TRP A 35 3.38 3.11 18.20
CA TRP A 35 4.34 3.21 17.10
C TRP A 35 4.90 4.62 16.93
N ARG A 36 4.05 5.64 17.04
CA ARG A 36 4.46 7.05 17.01
C ARG A 36 5.50 7.34 18.10
N GLN A 37 5.19 7.00 19.36
CA GLN A 37 6.09 7.24 20.49
C GLN A 37 7.39 6.45 20.37
N ALA A 38 7.32 5.19 19.94
CA ALA A 38 8.50 4.34 19.78
C ALA A 38 9.43 4.82 18.64
N LEU A 39 8.90 5.42 17.58
CA LEU A 39 9.69 6.03 16.52
C LEU A 39 10.29 7.37 16.96
N GLU A 40 9.48 8.22 17.62
CA GLU A 40 9.93 9.53 18.12
C GLU A 40 11.04 9.40 19.16
N SER A 41 10.96 8.41 20.05
CA SER A 41 12.03 8.12 21.02
C SER A 41 13.39 7.78 20.37
N LYS A 42 13.39 7.42 19.08
CA LYS A 42 14.58 7.10 18.29
C LYS A 42 14.92 8.17 17.25
N GLY A 43 14.26 9.32 17.30
CA GLY A 43 14.46 10.43 16.37
C GLY A 43 13.76 10.29 15.03
N PHE A 44 12.88 9.30 14.85
CA PHE A 44 12.07 9.13 13.64
C PHE A 44 10.68 9.74 13.81
N ARG A 45 10.05 10.14 12.71
CA ARG A 45 8.68 10.71 12.73
C ARG A 45 7.83 10.07 11.65
N LEU A 46 6.57 9.78 12.01
CA LEU A 46 5.57 9.34 11.04
C LEU A 46 5.16 10.51 10.13
N SER A 47 5.04 10.24 8.84
CA SER A 47 4.67 11.24 7.84
C SER A 47 3.16 11.42 7.80
N ARG A 48 2.66 12.49 8.43
CA ARG A 48 1.22 12.79 8.50
C ARG A 48 0.52 12.90 7.14
N THR A 49 1.25 13.27 6.09
CA THR A 49 0.71 13.39 4.71
C THR A 49 0.72 12.08 3.93
N LYS A 50 1.46 11.07 4.40
CA LYS A 50 1.58 9.75 3.75
C LYS A 50 0.90 8.65 4.55
N THR A 51 0.64 8.88 5.83
CA THR A 51 -0.16 7.98 6.65
C THR A 51 -1.61 8.08 6.19
N GLU A 52 -2.18 6.93 5.88
CA GLU A 52 -3.53 6.76 5.38
C GLU A 52 -4.11 5.51 6.06
N TYR A 53 -5.44 5.36 6.12
CA TYR A 53 -6.06 4.13 6.62
C TYR A 53 -7.10 3.56 5.65
N LEU A 54 -7.31 2.25 5.76
CA LEU A 54 -8.28 1.48 4.98
C LEU A 54 -9.10 0.64 5.93
N ARG A 55 -10.41 0.65 5.75
CA ARG A 55 -11.31 -0.27 6.42
C ARG A 55 -11.56 -1.45 5.49
N CYS A 56 -11.26 -2.66 5.95
CA CYS A 56 -11.63 -3.86 5.20
C CYS A 56 -12.99 -4.38 5.69
N LYS A 57 -14.01 -4.33 4.83
CA LYS A 57 -15.35 -4.86 5.11
C LYS A 57 -15.40 -6.33 4.74
N PHE A 58 -14.84 -7.19 5.57
CA PHE A 58 -14.88 -8.64 5.37
C PHE A 58 -16.19 -9.30 5.84
N SER A 59 -17.11 -8.55 6.46
CA SER A 59 -18.40 -9.05 6.97
C SER A 59 -19.53 -8.05 6.76
N ASP A 60 -20.74 -8.54 6.49
CA ASP A 60 -21.98 -7.78 6.25
C ASP A 60 -22.60 -7.11 7.50
N VAL A 61 -21.84 -6.95 8.58
CA VAL A 61 -22.35 -6.32 9.80
C VAL A 61 -22.51 -4.81 9.57
N LEU A 62 -23.71 -4.32 9.85
CA LEU A 62 -24.15 -2.92 9.72
C LEU A 62 -23.06 -1.92 10.11
N ASP A 63 -22.93 -0.87 9.28
CA ASP A 63 -21.98 0.23 9.43
C ASP A 63 -21.92 0.72 10.88
N GLU A 64 -20.92 0.25 11.63
CA GLU A 64 -20.42 1.01 12.76
C GLU A 64 -20.03 2.38 12.23
N ALA A 65 -20.56 3.42 12.88
CA ALA A 65 -20.24 4.81 12.59
C ALA A 65 -18.74 4.95 12.31
N ASP A 66 -18.40 5.60 11.21
CA ASP A 66 -17.00 5.72 10.76
C ASP A 66 -16.19 6.40 11.87
N VAL A 67 -15.43 5.61 12.62
CA VAL A 67 -14.57 6.14 13.68
C VAL A 67 -13.36 6.77 13.00
N GLU A 68 -13.13 8.04 13.31
CA GLU A 68 -11.95 8.75 12.80
C GLU A 68 -10.67 8.18 13.39
N VAL A 69 -9.75 7.74 12.52
CA VAL A 69 -8.38 7.40 12.94
C VAL A 69 -7.57 8.69 13.04
N ARG A 70 -6.88 8.88 14.17
CA ARG A 70 -6.11 10.10 14.44
C ARG A 70 -4.65 9.80 14.71
N LEU A 71 -3.78 10.55 14.05
CA LEU A 71 -2.35 10.57 14.35
C LEU A 71 -2.04 11.84 15.13
N ALA A 72 -1.79 11.70 16.44
CA ALA A 72 -1.76 12.80 17.40
C ALA A 72 -3.08 13.60 17.40
N THR A 73 -3.14 14.72 16.68
CA THR A 73 -4.34 15.59 16.60
C THR A 73 -4.93 15.65 15.18
N GLN A 74 -4.27 15.04 14.19
CA GLN A 74 -4.69 15.10 12.79
C GLN A 74 -5.49 13.86 12.42
N ILE A 75 -6.63 14.08 11.77
CA ILE A 75 -7.43 13.00 11.17
C ILE A 75 -6.67 12.46 9.96
N ILE A 76 -6.48 11.16 9.94
CA ILE A 76 -5.84 10.44 8.85
C ILE A 76 -6.88 10.28 7.73
N PRO A 77 -6.54 10.47 6.45
CA PRO A 77 -7.49 10.24 5.38
C PRO A 77 -7.81 8.75 5.23
N LYS A 78 -9.10 8.45 5.06
CA LYS A 78 -9.60 7.14 4.65
C LYS A 78 -9.36 6.93 3.16
N ARG A 79 -8.93 5.74 2.78
CA ARG A 79 -8.84 5.28 1.39
C ARG A 79 -9.73 4.06 1.17
N GLU A 80 -10.08 3.82 -0.08
CA GLU A 80 -10.80 2.61 -0.52
C GLU A 80 -9.85 1.50 -0.98
N SER A 81 -8.63 1.88 -1.38
CA SER A 81 -7.56 0.95 -1.73
C SER A 81 -6.18 1.52 -1.42
N PHE A 82 -5.21 0.63 -1.24
CA PHE A 82 -3.79 0.95 -1.08
C PHE A 82 -2.92 0.20 -2.06
N LYS A 83 -1.86 0.84 -2.52
CA LYS A 83 -0.76 0.15 -3.19
C LYS A 83 0.35 -0.15 -2.19
N TYR A 84 0.61 -1.42 -1.94
CA TYR A 84 1.70 -1.88 -1.08
C TYR A 84 2.58 -2.88 -1.83
N LEU A 85 3.88 -2.58 -1.95
CA LEU A 85 4.88 -3.43 -2.61
C LEU A 85 4.51 -3.90 -4.04
N GLY A 86 3.72 -3.09 -4.75
CA GLY A 86 3.28 -3.41 -6.11
C GLY A 86 1.89 -4.06 -6.19
N SER A 87 1.36 -4.56 -5.09
CA SER A 87 0.00 -5.08 -5.00
C SER A 87 -1.00 -4.00 -4.60
N VAL A 88 -2.23 -4.09 -5.11
CA VAL A 88 -3.36 -3.25 -4.70
C VAL A 88 -4.21 -4.02 -3.70
N ILE A 89 -4.45 -3.42 -2.54
CA ILE A 89 -5.27 -3.96 -1.46
C ILE A 89 -6.55 -3.13 -1.42
N GLN A 90 -7.71 -3.74 -1.65
CA GLN A 90 -9.00 -3.05 -1.57
C GLN A 90 -9.73 -3.35 -0.26
N GLY A 91 -10.45 -2.36 0.26
CA GLY A 91 -11.25 -2.49 1.47
C GLY A 91 -12.49 -3.39 1.29
N SER A 92 -12.94 -3.59 0.06
CA SER A 92 -13.98 -4.56 -0.30
C SER A 92 -13.53 -6.01 -0.11
N GLY A 93 -12.22 -6.27 -0.04
CA GLY A 93 -11.65 -7.61 -0.16
C GLY A 93 -11.60 -8.13 -1.60
N ASP A 94 -12.00 -7.31 -2.58
CA ASP A 94 -11.87 -7.65 -4.00
C ASP A 94 -10.41 -7.53 -4.47
N ILE A 95 -10.06 -8.34 -5.45
CA ILE A 95 -8.75 -8.42 -6.08
C ILE A 95 -8.76 -7.86 -7.52
N ASP A 96 -9.91 -7.43 -8.05
CA ASP A 96 -10.05 -7.00 -9.45
C ASP A 96 -9.06 -5.90 -9.85
N ASP A 97 -8.85 -4.88 -9.00
CA ASP A 97 -7.87 -3.81 -9.29
C ASP A 97 -6.44 -4.34 -9.35
N ASP A 98 -6.08 -5.27 -8.47
CA ASP A 98 -4.74 -5.86 -8.45
C ASP A 98 -4.51 -6.71 -9.70
N VAL A 99 -5.49 -7.57 -10.03
CA VAL A 99 -5.48 -8.41 -11.23
C VAL A 99 -5.39 -7.54 -12.48
N THR A 100 -6.22 -6.50 -12.59
CA THR A 100 -6.22 -5.57 -13.72
C THR A 100 -4.89 -4.83 -13.83
N HIS A 101 -4.32 -4.37 -12.70
CA HIS A 101 -3.01 -3.72 -12.70
C HIS A 101 -1.91 -4.66 -13.22
N HIS A 102 -1.86 -5.90 -12.73
CA HIS A 102 -0.84 -6.87 -13.10
C HIS A 102 -0.98 -7.32 -14.55
N ILE A 103 -2.20 -7.56 -15.03
CA ILE A 103 -2.47 -7.86 -16.44
C ILE A 103 -2.03 -6.69 -17.33
N GLY A 104 -2.37 -5.46 -16.97
CA GLY A 104 -1.94 -4.27 -17.70
C GLY A 104 -0.42 -4.16 -17.81
N VAL A 105 0.29 -4.32 -16.68
CA VAL A 105 1.76 -4.29 -16.64
C VAL A 105 2.37 -5.42 -17.46
N ALA A 106 1.86 -6.65 -17.32
CA ALA A 106 2.32 -7.80 -18.09
C ALA A 106 2.10 -7.60 -19.59
N TRP A 107 0.94 -7.09 -19.98
CA TRP A 107 0.58 -6.83 -21.37
C TRP A 107 1.45 -5.74 -22.00
N MET A 108 1.75 -4.67 -21.28
CA MET A 108 2.69 -3.64 -21.74
C MET A 108 4.08 -4.21 -21.98
N LYS A 109 4.59 -5.03 -21.06
CA LYS A 109 5.89 -5.72 -21.21
C LYS A 109 5.87 -6.67 -22.41
N TRP A 110 4.79 -7.42 -22.60
CA TRP A 110 4.65 -8.35 -23.72
C TRP A 110 4.61 -7.63 -25.07
N ARG A 111 3.87 -6.52 -25.16
CA ARG A 111 3.87 -5.64 -26.35
C ARG A 111 5.25 -5.11 -26.67
N LEU A 112 5.99 -4.65 -25.64
CA LEU A 112 7.35 -4.17 -25.83
C LEU A 112 8.28 -5.29 -26.32
N ALA A 113 8.20 -6.47 -25.71
CA ALA A 113 8.99 -7.64 -26.14
C ALA A 113 8.66 -8.04 -27.59
N TRP A 114 7.39 -8.04 -27.98
CA TRP A 114 6.98 -8.31 -29.37
C TRP A 114 7.57 -7.29 -30.36
N VAL A 115 7.43 -5.99 -30.05
CA VAL A 115 8.02 -4.90 -30.85
C VAL A 115 9.53 -5.05 -30.97
N LEU A 116 10.21 -5.43 -29.88
CA LEU A 116 11.65 -5.64 -29.87
C LEU A 116 12.08 -6.90 -30.62
N CYS A 117 11.24 -7.94 -30.66
CA CYS A 117 11.50 -9.19 -31.39
C CYS A 117 11.10 -9.12 -32.88
N ASP A 118 10.27 -8.16 -33.28
CA ASP A 118 9.84 -8.04 -34.68
C ASP A 118 11.00 -7.65 -35.60
N LYS A 119 11.36 -8.54 -36.52
CA LYS A 119 12.43 -8.35 -37.50
C LYS A 119 12.14 -7.23 -38.50
N LYS A 120 10.86 -6.83 -38.65
CA LYS A 120 10.42 -5.75 -39.54
C LYS A 120 10.65 -4.36 -38.96
N ILE A 121 10.92 -4.26 -37.66
CA ILE A 121 11.17 -2.98 -37.00
C ILE A 121 12.68 -2.65 -37.05
N PRO A 122 13.08 -1.53 -37.68
CA PRO A 122 14.47 -1.13 -37.78
C PRO A 122 15.15 -1.00 -36.40
N PRO A 123 16.40 -1.45 -36.23
CA PRO A 123 17.14 -1.37 -34.96
C PRO A 123 17.22 0.04 -34.36
N ARG A 124 17.26 1.08 -35.22
CA ARG A 124 17.28 2.50 -34.81
C ARG A 124 16.00 2.95 -34.08
N LEU A 125 14.85 2.32 -34.38
CA LEU A 125 13.59 2.61 -33.68
C LEU A 125 13.47 1.83 -32.37
N LYS A 126 14.07 0.64 -32.28
CA LYS A 126 14.15 -0.15 -31.04
C LYS A 126 15.02 0.54 -29.97
N GLY A 127 16.10 1.22 -30.39
CA GLY A 127 16.99 1.96 -29.49
C GLY A 127 16.31 3.11 -28.72
N LYS A 128 15.23 3.69 -29.26
CA LYS A 128 14.49 4.79 -28.60
C LYS A 128 13.63 4.34 -27.41
N PHE A 129 13.41 3.02 -27.23
CA PHE A 129 12.71 2.47 -26.06
C PHE A 129 13.60 2.36 -24.82
N TYR A 130 14.93 2.50 -24.97
CA TYR A 130 15.89 2.41 -23.85
C TYR A 130 16.36 3.79 -23.34
N SER A 131 16.02 4.89 -24.01
CA SER A 131 16.58 6.22 -23.72
C SER A 131 15.74 7.09 -22.79
N GLY A 132 14.87 6.48 -21.97
CA GLY A 132 13.96 7.20 -21.06
C GLY A 132 13.80 6.51 -19.71
N SER A 133 14.89 5.95 -19.17
CA SER A 133 15.02 5.49 -17.78
C SER A 133 15.77 6.52 -16.96
#